data_AF-A0A7C4WJX4-F1
#
_entry.id   AF-A0A7C4WJX4-F1
#
_cell.length_a   1.000
_cell.length_b   1.000
_cell.length_c   1.000
_cell.angle_alpha   90.00
_cell.angle_beta   90.00
_cell.angle_gamma   90.00
#
_symmetry.space_group_name_H-M   'P 1'
#
loop_
_entity.id
_entity.type
_entity.pdbx_description
1 polymer ?
#
loop_
_entity_poly.entity_id
_entity_poly.type
_entity_poly.pdbx_seq_one_letter_code
_entity_poly.pdbx_strand_id
1 'polypeptide(L)'
;MKRRMRWILLERVHLLILALSITMTCSARAEGPVVNWEALQSYALLAVKLTVTATGILIFITAFIRAAVATLRKHVSGSVAAAAAQRELYEAIEGPIIWLIALALAAWLPDILVTLGLLPQGTPFAVKWNDIFGKP
;
A
#
# COMPACT_ATOMS: atom_id res chain seq x y z
N MET A 1 -58.49 11.06 -49.71
CA MET A 1 -58.01 10.16 -48.62
C MET A 1 -56.50 9.84 -48.64
N LYS A 2 -55.86 9.60 -49.81
CA LYS A 2 -54.43 9.21 -49.92
C LYS A 2 -53.40 10.16 -49.25
N ARG A 3 -53.67 11.47 -49.19
CA ARG A 3 -52.73 12.45 -48.59
C ARG A 3 -52.68 12.37 -47.07
N ARG A 4 -53.83 12.18 -46.38
CA ARG A 4 -53.86 12.04 -44.90
C ARG A 4 -53.11 10.80 -44.42
N MET A 5 -53.12 9.73 -45.21
CA MET A 5 -52.45 8.47 -44.85
C MET A 5 -50.92 8.57 -44.94
N ARG A 6 -50.37 9.42 -45.83
CA ARG A 6 -48.93 9.69 -45.91
C ARG A 6 -48.40 10.48 -44.71
N TRP A 7 -49.20 11.39 -44.16
CA TRP A 7 -48.81 12.19 -42.98
C TRP A 7 -48.68 11.32 -41.72
N ILE A 8 -49.63 10.42 -41.49
CA ILE A 8 -49.60 9.49 -40.33
C ILE A 8 -48.40 8.53 -40.43
N LEU A 9 -48.03 8.13 -41.65
CA LEU A 9 -46.87 7.27 -41.87
C LEU A 9 -45.56 8.01 -41.58
N LEU A 10 -45.45 9.28 -41.99
CA LEU A 10 -44.24 10.09 -41.79
C LEU A 10 -43.99 10.38 -40.30
N GLU A 11 -45.05 10.68 -39.56
CA GLU A 11 -45.00 10.96 -38.12
C GLU A 11 -44.56 9.72 -37.32
N ARG A 12 -45.08 8.53 -37.68
CA ARG A 12 -44.65 7.26 -37.07
C ARG A 12 -43.20 6.92 -37.38
N VAL A 13 -42.73 7.22 -38.60
CA VAL A 13 -41.33 7.00 -38.98
C VAL A 13 -40.41 7.94 -38.19
N HIS A 14 -40.78 9.21 -37.98
CA HIS A 14 -40.00 10.12 -37.14
C HIS A 14 -39.97 9.69 -35.67
N LEU A 15 -41.09 9.24 -35.11
CA LEU A 15 -41.12 8.71 -33.74
C LEU A 15 -40.27 7.44 -33.59
N LEU A 16 -40.26 6.57 -34.59
CA LEU A 16 -39.39 5.38 -34.61
C LEU A 16 -37.92 5.75 -34.71
N ILE A 17 -37.54 6.73 -35.54
CA ILE A 17 -36.15 7.20 -35.66
C ILE A 17 -35.70 7.86 -34.36
N LEU A 18 -36.56 8.65 -33.71
CA LEU A 18 -36.25 9.29 -32.44
C LEU A 18 -36.08 8.23 -31.33
N ALA A 19 -36.97 7.24 -31.27
CA ALA A 19 -36.87 6.13 -30.33
C ALA A 19 -35.59 5.30 -30.56
N LEU A 20 -35.21 5.04 -31.81
CA LEU A 20 -33.98 4.32 -32.17
C LEU A 20 -32.72 5.12 -31.79
N SER A 21 -32.77 6.45 -31.93
CA SER A 21 -31.66 7.33 -31.57
C SER A 21 -31.48 7.39 -30.05
N ILE A 22 -32.57 7.38 -29.28
CA ILE A 22 -32.56 7.37 -27.82
C ILE A 22 -32.06 6.03 -27.27
N THR A 23 -32.40 4.90 -27.89
CA THR A 23 -31.89 3.59 -27.45
C THR A 23 -30.42 3.39 -27.78
N MET A 24 -29.91 3.97 -28.87
CA MET A 24 -28.48 3.93 -29.18
C MET A 24 -27.63 4.83 -28.27
N THR A 25 -28.14 6.00 -27.85
CA THR A 25 -27.44 6.88 -26.89
C THR A 25 -27.54 6.39 -25.44
N CYS A 26 -28.50 5.52 -25.13
CA CYS A 26 -28.64 4.88 -23.81
C CYS A 26 -27.85 3.56 -23.67
N SER A 27 -26.87 3.32 -24.55
CA SER A 27 -25.85 2.28 -24.35
C SER A 27 -24.64 2.83 -23.59
N ALA A 28 -24.87 3.69 -22.59
CA ALA A 28 -23.88 3.96 -21.57
C ALA A 28 -23.73 2.69 -20.74
N ARG A 29 -22.88 1.78 -21.22
CA ARG A 29 -22.37 0.65 -20.46
C ARG A 29 -21.81 1.25 -19.18
N ALA A 30 -22.52 1.06 -18.07
CA ALA A 30 -21.92 1.25 -16.75
C ALA A 30 -20.81 0.20 -16.69
N GLU A 31 -19.60 0.59 -17.09
CA GLU A 31 -18.40 -0.16 -16.81
C GLU A 31 -18.42 -0.34 -15.29
N GLY A 32 -18.63 -1.58 -14.84
CA GLY A 32 -18.51 -1.91 -13.43
C GLY A 32 -17.16 -1.44 -12.92
N PRO A 33 -17.00 -1.19 -11.61
CA PRO A 33 -15.74 -0.68 -11.08
C PRO A 33 -14.59 -1.57 -11.56
N VAL A 34 -13.75 -1.02 -12.44
CA VAL A 34 -12.59 -1.73 -12.97
C VAL A 34 -11.62 -1.85 -11.82
N VAL A 35 -11.62 -3.01 -11.16
CA VAL A 35 -10.67 -3.31 -10.09
C VAL A 35 -9.31 -3.45 -10.74
N ASN A 36 -8.44 -2.46 -10.55
CA ASN A 36 -7.05 -2.56 -10.96
C ASN A 36 -6.32 -3.57 -10.06
N TRP A 37 -6.26 -4.81 -10.53
CA TRP A 37 -5.65 -5.93 -9.80
C TRP A 37 -4.15 -5.70 -9.55
N GLU A 38 -3.46 -5.00 -10.45
CA GLU A 38 -2.03 -4.69 -10.29
C GLU A 38 -1.80 -3.64 -9.19
N ALA A 39 -2.66 -2.63 -9.12
CA ALA A 39 -2.66 -1.67 -8.03
C ALA A 39 -2.97 -2.38 -6.69
N LEU A 40 -3.99 -3.24 -6.66
CA LEU A 40 -4.37 -4.00 -5.45
C LEU A 40 -3.23 -4.89 -4.94
N GLN A 41 -2.52 -5.57 -5.85
CA GLN A 41 -1.34 -6.36 -5.52
C GLN A 41 -0.23 -5.48 -4.93
N SER A 42 0.00 -4.30 -5.50
CA SER A 42 0.99 -3.34 -5.00
C SER A 42 0.63 -2.79 -3.62
N TYR A 43 -0.66 -2.52 -3.38
CA TYR A 43 -1.17 -2.14 -2.05
C TYR A 43 -1.00 -3.25 -1.01
N ALA A 44 -1.31 -4.50 -1.37
CA ALA A 44 -1.16 -5.64 -0.47
C ALA A 44 0.31 -5.85 -0.08
N LEU A 45 1.21 -5.71 -1.05
CA LEU A 45 2.65 -5.85 -0.86
C LEU A 45 3.22 -4.73 0.02
N LEU A 46 2.77 -3.48 -0.19
CA LEU A 46 3.08 -2.35 0.69
C LEU A 46 2.58 -2.60 2.12
N ALA A 47 1.34 -3.08 2.28
CA ALA A 47 0.75 -3.37 3.59
C ALA A 47 1.54 -4.43 4.37
N VAL A 48 1.98 -5.49 3.70
CA VAL A 48 2.84 -6.53 4.31
C VAL A 48 4.17 -5.94 4.76
N LYS A 49 4.85 -5.16 3.92
CA LYS A 49 6.13 -4.51 4.27
C LYS A 49 6.00 -3.57 5.46
N LEU A 50 4.94 -2.76 5.48
CA LEU A 50 4.65 -1.86 6.59
C LEU A 50 4.36 -2.65 7.88
N THR A 51 3.61 -3.74 7.79
CA THR A 51 3.29 -4.59 8.94
C THR A 51 4.56 -5.23 9.53
N VAL A 52 5.41 -5.82 8.68
CA VAL A 52 6.69 -6.42 9.11
C VAL A 52 7.58 -5.38 9.80
N THR A 53 7.68 -4.17 9.21
CA THR A 53 8.47 -3.08 9.78
C THR A 53 7.90 -2.60 11.11
N ALA A 54 6.57 -2.39 11.19
CA ALA A 54 5.88 -1.94 12.40
C ALA A 54 5.95 -2.97 13.53
N THR A 55 5.77 -4.26 13.23
CA THR A 55 5.92 -5.34 14.20
C THR A 55 7.33 -5.42 14.74
N GLY A 56 8.35 -5.30 13.86
CA GLY A 56 9.74 -5.24 14.29
C GLY A 56 9.98 -4.10 15.29
N ILE A 57 9.54 -2.88 14.96
CA ILE A 57 9.67 -1.70 15.82
C ILE A 57 8.96 -1.93 17.17
N LEU A 58 7.76 -2.51 17.16
CA LEU A 58 7.02 -2.82 18.38
C LEU A 58 7.78 -3.78 19.30
N ILE A 59 8.30 -4.88 18.73
CA ILE A 59 9.11 -5.85 19.49
C ILE A 59 10.32 -5.14 20.11
N PHE A 60 11.01 -4.30 19.34
CA PHE A 60 12.15 -3.53 19.82
C PHE A 60 11.79 -2.58 20.96
N ILE A 61 10.75 -1.77 20.82
CA ILE A 61 10.29 -0.84 21.87
C ILE A 61 9.96 -1.63 23.15
N THR A 62 9.29 -2.77 23.01
CA THR A 62 8.91 -3.61 24.15
C THR A 62 10.16 -4.18 24.86
N ALA A 63 11.15 -4.64 24.10
CA ALA A 63 12.42 -5.13 24.63
C ALA A 63 13.24 -4.01 25.28
N PHE A 64 13.28 -2.84 24.64
CA PHE A 64 13.97 -1.65 25.13
C PHE A 64 13.38 -1.19 26.47
N ILE A 65 12.05 -1.10 26.59
CA ILE A 65 11.38 -0.72 27.85
C ILE A 65 11.73 -1.72 28.97
N ARG A 66 11.73 -3.03 28.68
CA ARG A 66 12.12 -4.05 29.67
C ARG A 66 13.57 -3.89 30.12
N ALA A 67 14.49 -3.68 29.17
CA ALA A 67 15.90 -3.47 29.47
C ALA A 67 16.10 -2.18 30.29
N ALA A 68 15.47 -1.07 29.90
CA ALA A 68 15.54 0.21 30.59
C ALA A 68 15.02 0.11 32.04
N VAL A 69 13.90 -0.58 32.26
CA VAL A 69 13.35 -0.83 33.60
C VAL A 69 14.29 -1.69 34.45
N ALA A 70 14.91 -2.73 33.88
CA ALA A 70 15.88 -3.55 34.58
C ALA A 70 17.13 -2.75 34.99
N THR A 71 17.64 -1.92 34.08
CA THR A 71 18.78 -1.02 34.35
C THR A 71 18.45 0.02 35.40
N LEU A 72 17.27 0.66 35.35
CA LEU A 72 16.82 1.60 36.38
C LEU A 72 16.76 0.95 37.77
N ARG A 73 16.26 -0.29 37.88
CA ARG A 73 16.25 -1.03 39.15
C ARG A 73 17.67 -1.28 39.68
N LYS A 74 18.62 -1.64 38.82
CA LYS A 74 20.03 -1.82 39.19
C LYS A 74 20.67 -0.48 39.59
N HIS A 75 20.31 0.61 38.92
CA HIS A 75 20.83 1.94 39.18
C HIS A 75 20.46 2.47 40.58
N VAL A 76 19.25 2.15 41.05
CA VAL A 76 18.78 2.48 42.41
C VAL A 76 19.51 1.66 43.49
N SER A 77 20.13 0.53 43.14
CA SER A 77 20.82 -0.36 44.09
C SER A 77 22.30 -0.03 44.40
N GLY A 78 22.91 0.97 43.74
CA GLY A 78 24.26 1.47 44.07
C GLY A 78 25.13 1.87 42.86
N SER A 79 26.08 2.79 43.08
CA SER A 79 26.81 3.51 42.01
C SER A 79 27.76 2.68 41.15
N VAL A 80 28.21 1.50 41.60
CA VAL A 80 29.06 0.60 40.80
C VAL A 80 28.20 -0.29 39.88
N ALA A 81 27.00 -0.65 40.32
CA ALA A 81 26.03 -1.40 39.51
C ALA A 81 25.45 -0.54 38.37
N ALA A 82 25.42 0.78 38.55
CA ALA A 82 25.00 1.77 37.56
C ALA A 82 25.80 1.73 36.25
N ALA A 83 27.13 1.80 36.34
CA ALA A 83 28.01 1.84 35.18
C ALA A 83 28.00 0.50 34.42
N ALA A 84 27.95 -0.62 35.14
CA ALA A 84 27.76 -1.95 34.54
C ALA A 84 26.40 -2.09 33.86
N ALA A 85 25.33 -1.56 34.47
CA ALA A 85 23.98 -1.64 33.92
C ALA A 85 23.76 -0.75 32.69
N GLN A 86 24.50 0.36 32.54
CA GLN A 86 24.49 1.15 31.30
C GLN A 86 25.20 0.41 30.14
N ARG A 87 26.30 -0.29 30.43
CA ARG A 87 27.02 -1.08 29.42
C ARG A 87 26.19 -2.28 28.95
N GLU A 88 25.58 -3.00 29.88
CA GLU A 88 24.63 -4.08 29.57
C GLU A 88 23.43 -3.57 28.75
N LEU A 89 22.92 -2.37 29.07
CA LEU A 89 21.84 -1.76 28.30
C LEU A 89 22.28 -1.47 26.87
N TYR A 90 23.49 -0.94 26.68
CA TYR A 90 24.02 -0.61 25.36
C TYR A 90 24.21 -1.86 24.49
N GLU A 91 24.84 -2.91 25.03
CA GLU A 91 24.98 -4.21 24.34
C GLU A 91 23.61 -4.85 24.06
N ALA A 92 22.65 -4.73 24.98
CA ALA A 92 21.30 -5.23 24.80
C ALA A 92 20.49 -4.46 23.74
N ILE A 93 20.89 -3.22 23.42
CA ILE A 93 20.23 -2.38 22.40
C ILE A 93 20.88 -2.58 21.03
N GLU A 94 22.21 -2.70 20.97
CA GLU A 94 22.97 -2.78 19.72
C GLU A 94 22.52 -3.96 18.85
N GLY A 95 22.41 -5.16 19.43
CA GLY A 95 21.97 -6.36 18.70
C GLY A 95 20.57 -6.22 18.08
N PRO A 96 19.54 -5.87 18.85
CA PRO A 96 18.19 -5.63 18.32
C PRO A 96 18.10 -4.48 17.32
N ILE A 97 18.89 -3.41 17.46
CA ILE A 97 18.94 -2.33 16.46
C ILE A 97 19.52 -2.86 15.14
N ILE A 98 20.63 -3.58 15.18
CA ILE A 98 21.23 -4.17 13.98
C ILE A 98 20.24 -5.13 13.31
N TRP A 99 19.52 -5.93 14.11
CA TRP A 99 18.47 -6.81 13.60
C TRP A 99 17.32 -6.04 12.94
N LEU A 100 16.86 -4.93 13.53
CA LEU A 100 15.85 -4.06 12.93
C LEU A 100 16.31 -3.46 11.61
N ILE A 101 17.55 -2.97 11.56
CA ILE A 101 18.14 -2.43 10.34
C ILE A 101 18.22 -3.52 9.28
N ALA A 102 18.66 -4.73 9.64
CA ALA A 102 18.72 -5.86 8.71
C ALA A 102 17.33 -6.28 8.20
N LEU A 103 16.31 -6.28 9.06
CA LEU A 103 14.93 -6.60 8.70
C LEU A 103 14.31 -5.53 7.80
N ALA A 104 14.55 -4.25 8.10
CA ALA A 104 14.14 -3.15 7.25
C ALA A 104 14.86 -3.22 5.89
N LEU A 105 16.17 -3.48 5.88
CA LEU A 105 16.89 -3.67 4.63
C LEU A 105 16.30 -4.85 3.86
N ALA A 106 16.10 -6.01 4.48
CA ALA A 106 15.54 -7.19 3.80
C ALA A 106 14.14 -6.92 3.21
N ALA A 107 13.28 -6.20 3.93
CA ALA A 107 11.94 -5.87 3.47
C ALA A 107 11.94 -4.85 2.33
N TRP A 108 12.84 -3.87 2.36
CA TRP A 108 12.85 -2.71 1.46
C TRP A 108 13.95 -2.75 0.38
N LEU A 109 14.87 -3.71 0.43
CA LEU A 109 15.97 -3.86 -0.52
C LEU A 109 15.50 -3.92 -1.98
N PRO A 110 14.44 -4.69 -2.33
CA PRO A 110 13.95 -4.69 -3.71
C PRO A 110 13.55 -3.31 -4.21
N ASP A 111 12.86 -2.50 -3.38
CA ASP A 111 12.46 -1.13 -3.72
C ASP A 111 13.66 -0.21 -3.84
N ILE A 112 14.65 -0.32 -2.95
CA ILE A 112 15.89 0.47 -3.01
C ILE A 112 16.63 0.19 -4.31
N LEU A 113 16.76 -1.08 -4.69
CA LEU A 113 17.45 -1.49 -5.92
C LEU A 113 16.71 -1.02 -7.18
N VAL A 114 15.38 -1.05 -7.20
CA VAL A 114 14.58 -0.47 -8.30
C VAL A 114 14.76 1.05 -8.36
N THR A 115 14.77 1.73 -7.21
CA THR A 115 14.94 3.20 -7.14
C THR A 115 16.34 3.63 -7.63
N LEU A 116 17.36 2.82 -7.35
CA LEU A 116 18.73 3.02 -7.84
C LEU A 116 18.92 2.64 -9.32
N GLY A 117 17.88 2.12 -9.98
CA GLY A 117 17.95 1.66 -11.37
C GLY A 117 18.76 0.37 -11.56
N LEU A 118 19.07 -0.35 -10.47
CA LEU A 118 19.80 -1.62 -10.50
C LEU A 118 18.88 -2.81 -10.85
N LEU A 119 17.57 -2.64 -10.65
CA LEU A 119 16.55 -3.62 -11.03
C LEU A 119 15.49 -2.99 -11.94
N PRO A 120 14.95 -3.76 -12.91
CA PRO A 120 13.88 -3.28 -13.78
C PRO A 120 12.57 -3.04 -13.00
N GLN A 121 11.78 -2.08 -13.49
CA GLN A 121 10.43 -1.81 -12.97
C GLN A 121 9.56 -3.06 -13.14
N GLY A 122 8.94 -3.54 -12.05
CA GLY A 122 8.13 -4.76 -12.05
C GLY A 122 8.82 -6.01 -11.51
N THR A 123 9.99 -5.89 -10.87
CA THR A 123 10.57 -7.01 -10.12
C THR A 123 9.63 -7.52 -9.03
N PRO A 124 9.55 -8.84 -8.84
CA PRO A 124 8.76 -9.41 -7.75
C PRO A 124 9.24 -8.85 -6.41
N PHE A 125 8.31 -8.57 -5.50
CA PHE A 125 8.57 -7.99 -4.18
C PHE A 125 8.98 -6.51 -4.15
N ALA A 126 9.01 -5.79 -5.28
CA ALA A 126 9.10 -4.33 -5.29
C ALA A 126 7.71 -3.70 -5.39
N VAL A 127 7.46 -2.61 -4.66
CA VAL A 127 6.19 -1.89 -4.75
C VAL A 127 6.19 -1.09 -6.05
N LYS A 128 5.18 -1.30 -6.90
CA LYS A 128 5.00 -0.48 -8.11
C LYS A 128 4.35 0.84 -7.71
N TRP A 129 5.18 1.81 -7.34
CA TRP A 129 4.71 3.14 -6.89
C TRP A 129 3.86 3.88 -7.93
N ASN A 130 4.14 3.67 -9.22
CA ASN A 130 3.37 4.24 -10.32
C ASN A 130 1.93 3.70 -10.39
N ASP A 131 1.69 2.44 -9.99
CA ASP A 131 0.35 1.86 -9.98
C ASP A 131 -0.49 2.33 -8.78
N ILE A 132 0.19 2.85 -7.74
CA ILE A 132 -0.43 3.37 -6.51
C ILE A 132 -0.73 4.86 -6.61
N PHE A 133 0.23 5.65 -7.10
CA PHE A 133 0.17 7.12 -7.10
C PHE A 133 0.12 7.74 -8.50
N GLY A 134 0.31 6.95 -9.56
CA GLY A 134 0.13 7.42 -10.93
C GLY A 134 -1.32 7.85 -11.13
N LYS A 135 -1.51 9.11 -11.53
CA LYS A 135 -2.82 9.55 -11.99
C LYS A 135 -3.20 8.77 -13.26
N PRO A 136 -4.48 8.41 -13.42
CA PRO A 136 -4.98 7.83 -14.67
C PRO A 136 -4.79 8.78 -15.84
#